data_AF-A0A1I0QZH7-F1
#
_entry.id   AF-A0A1I0QZH7-F1
#
_cell.length_a   1.000
_cell.length_b   1.000
_cell.length_c   1.000
_cell.angle_alpha   90.00
_cell.angle_beta   90.00
_cell.angle_gamma   90.00
#
_symmetry.space_group_name_H-M   'P 1'
#
loop_
_entity.id
_entity.type
_entity.pdbx_description
1 polymer ?
#
loop_
_entity_poly.entity_id
_entity_poly.type
_entity_poly.pdbx_seq_one_letter_code
_entity_poly.pdbx_strand_id
1 'polypeptide(L)'
;MRAMSMKAKYLEPDSKITGYMPLPNCLIKSGLNSTTLLVYGMLLGRATLSQKNEWVDEQGKVYIRYAIEQLAKDAGKSISTIKSCLKELDEEGLIVRKRVGYNTANLIYVLLPEECMIAENLPVSKLKNQTTGQNSGLWKDRKPATNNYSNTFNKTNNRTGNRIKNYTYVEGESF
;
A
#
# COMPACT_ATOMS: atom_id res chain seq x y z
N MET A 1 -28.04 -4.48 10.66
CA MET A 1 -27.61 -4.50 9.25
C MET A 1 -27.70 -5.94 8.74
N ARG A 2 -28.46 -6.17 7.68
CA ARG A 2 -28.60 -7.50 7.05
C ARG A 2 -27.33 -7.75 6.23
N ALA A 3 -26.59 -8.83 6.51
CA ALA A 3 -25.47 -9.21 5.66
C ALA A 3 -26.02 -9.45 4.24
N MET A 4 -25.55 -8.68 3.26
CA MET A 4 -25.80 -8.99 1.86
C MET A 4 -25.18 -10.37 1.60
N SER A 5 -26.02 -11.35 1.26
CA SER A 5 -25.54 -12.66 0.83
C SER A 5 -24.85 -12.48 -0.52
N MET A 6 -23.51 -12.59 -0.52
CA MET A 6 -22.72 -12.51 -1.75
C MET A 6 -22.87 -13.81 -2.54
N LYS A 7 -23.33 -13.71 -3.80
CA LYS A 7 -23.26 -14.82 -4.76
C LYS A 7 -21.86 -14.84 -5.36
N ALA A 8 -21.18 -15.98 -5.28
CA ALA A 8 -19.83 -16.18 -5.84
C ALA A 8 -19.86 -17.13 -7.03
N LYS A 9 -18.91 -16.95 -7.96
CA LYS A 9 -18.62 -17.85 -9.09
C LYS A 9 -17.11 -18.10 -9.13
N TYR A 10 -16.69 -19.21 -9.73
CA TYR A 10 -15.27 -19.42 -10.04
C TYR A 10 -14.78 -18.38 -11.06
N LEU A 11 -13.49 -18.04 -10.98
CA LEU A 11 -12.85 -17.20 -11.98
C LEU A 11 -12.54 -18.04 -13.21
N GLU A 12 -13.15 -17.70 -14.34
CA GLU A 12 -12.94 -18.36 -15.63
C GLU A 12 -11.87 -17.61 -16.45
N PRO A 13 -11.17 -18.27 -17.40
CA PRO A 13 -10.11 -17.63 -18.19
C PRO A 13 -10.53 -16.36 -18.96
N ASP A 14 -11.80 -16.25 -19.34
CA ASP A 14 -12.40 -15.11 -20.05
C ASP A 14 -13.11 -14.11 -19.11
N SER A 15 -13.11 -14.37 -17.81
CA SER A 15 -13.70 -13.48 -16.82
C SER A 15 -12.99 -12.13 -16.78
N LYS A 16 -13.73 -11.06 -17.05
CA LYS A 16 -13.23 -9.68 -16.96
C LYS A 16 -13.43 -9.16 -15.54
N ILE A 17 -12.35 -9.11 -14.77
CA ILE A 17 -12.35 -8.43 -13.47
C ILE A 17 -12.24 -6.92 -13.73
N THR A 18 -13.15 -6.14 -13.16
CA THR A 18 -13.11 -4.67 -13.21
C THR A 18 -12.99 -4.11 -11.80
N GLY A 19 -12.37 -2.93 -11.67
CA GLY A 19 -12.34 -2.20 -10.39
C GLY A 19 -11.43 -2.80 -9.31
N TYR A 20 -10.22 -3.23 -9.66
CA TYR A 20 -9.21 -3.63 -8.66
C TYR A 20 -8.44 -2.41 -8.14
N MET A 21 -7.88 -2.55 -6.94
CA MET A 21 -7.02 -1.53 -6.34
C MET A 21 -5.56 -1.80 -6.71
N PRO A 22 -4.81 -0.80 -7.17
CA PRO A 22 -3.38 -0.97 -7.40
C PRO A 22 -2.66 -1.03 -6.04
N LEU A 23 -1.94 -2.12 -5.78
CA LEU A 23 -1.06 -2.24 -4.61
C LEU A 23 0.25 -2.90 -5.04
N PRO A 24 1.40 -2.21 -4.93
CA PRO A 24 2.70 -2.78 -5.25
C PRO A 24 3.04 -3.99 -4.36
N ASN A 25 3.43 -5.11 -4.98
CA ASN A 25 3.75 -6.35 -4.26
C ASN A 25 4.95 -6.22 -3.30
N CYS A 26 5.90 -5.32 -3.60
CA CYS A 26 7.01 -4.96 -2.72
C CYS A 26 6.51 -4.55 -1.32
N LEU A 27 5.41 -3.78 -1.25
CA LEU A 27 4.85 -3.29 0.01
C LEU A 27 4.09 -4.37 0.80
N ILE A 28 3.72 -5.48 0.17
CA ILE A 28 3.07 -6.58 0.90
C ILE A 28 4.04 -7.21 1.91
N LYS A 29 5.35 -7.10 1.66
CA LYS A 29 6.40 -7.66 2.52
C LYS A 29 7.00 -6.64 3.50
N SER A 30 6.59 -5.37 3.47
CA SER A 30 7.24 -4.30 4.21
C SER A 30 6.89 -4.24 5.71
N GLY A 31 6.07 -5.16 6.23
CA GLY A 31 5.67 -5.19 7.65
C GLY A 31 4.67 -4.09 8.04
N LEU A 32 4.20 -3.29 7.08
CA LEU A 32 3.17 -2.27 7.27
C LEU A 32 1.85 -2.86 7.74
N ASN A 33 1.11 -2.06 8.48
CA ASN A 33 -0.25 -2.43 8.85
C ASN A 33 -1.14 -2.64 7.61
N SER A 34 -1.97 -3.69 7.63
CA SER A 34 -2.90 -4.03 6.54
C SER A 34 -3.82 -2.88 6.13
N THR A 35 -4.31 -2.09 7.09
CA THR A 35 -5.14 -0.92 6.79
C THR A 35 -4.32 0.22 6.17
N THR A 36 -3.04 0.33 6.54
CA THR A 36 -2.11 1.29 5.98
C THR A 36 -1.81 0.96 4.51
N LEU A 37 -1.62 -0.33 4.19
CA LEU A 37 -1.50 -0.82 2.81
C LEU A 37 -2.77 -0.55 1.99
N LEU A 38 -3.95 -0.77 2.58
CA LEU A 38 -5.23 -0.45 1.94
C LEU A 38 -5.31 1.04 1.60
N VAL A 39 -5.00 1.92 2.56
CA VAL A 39 -5.01 3.38 2.34
C VAL A 39 -4.01 3.78 1.25
N TYR A 40 -2.81 3.20 1.25
CA TYR A 40 -1.83 3.45 0.21
C TYR A 40 -2.34 3.07 -1.19
N GLY A 41 -2.94 1.88 -1.33
CA GLY A 41 -3.52 1.45 -2.61
C GLY A 41 -4.66 2.34 -3.09
N MET A 42 -5.48 2.85 -2.17
CA MET A 42 -6.53 3.84 -2.50
C MET A 42 -5.93 5.15 -3.01
N LEU A 43 -4.86 5.64 -2.37
CA LEU A 43 -4.14 6.83 -2.82
C LEU A 43 -3.52 6.60 -4.21
N LEU A 44 -2.92 5.43 -4.45
CA LEU A 44 -2.31 5.10 -5.75
C LEU A 44 -3.36 5.02 -6.88
N GLY A 45 -4.54 4.46 -6.59
CA GLY A 45 -5.68 4.46 -7.52
C GLY A 45 -6.15 5.89 -7.85
N ARG A 46 -6.17 6.78 -6.85
CA ARG A 46 -6.46 8.21 -7.07
C ARG A 46 -5.33 8.93 -7.80
N ALA A 47 -4.06 8.57 -7.58
CA ALA A 47 -2.93 9.11 -8.32
C ALA A 47 -3.08 8.83 -9.82
N THR A 48 -3.54 7.63 -10.17
CA THR A 48 -3.80 7.24 -11.57
C THR A 48 -4.89 8.10 -12.22
N LEU A 49 -5.93 8.47 -11.46
CA LEU A 49 -6.95 9.40 -11.92
C LEU A 49 -6.41 10.83 -12.04
N SER A 50 -5.58 11.24 -11.08
CA SER A 50 -4.91 12.54 -11.08
C SER A 50 -3.99 12.71 -12.30
N GLN A 51 -3.23 11.68 -12.66
CA GLN A 51 -2.43 11.62 -13.89
C GLN A 51 -3.27 11.87 -15.15
N LYS A 52 -4.41 11.17 -15.26
CA LYS A 52 -5.33 11.31 -16.40
C LYS A 52 -5.97 12.70 -16.49
N ASN A 53 -6.17 13.33 -15.34
CA ASN A 53 -6.75 14.67 -15.24
C ASN A 53 -5.69 15.79 -15.27
N GLU A 54 -4.41 15.45 -15.50
CA GLU A 54 -3.29 16.40 -15.52
C GLU A 54 -3.17 17.22 -14.22
N TRP A 55 -3.49 16.62 -13.08
CA TRP A 55 -3.29 17.21 -11.76
C TRP A 55 -1.82 17.08 -11.34
N VAL A 56 -1.02 17.94 -11.97
CA VAL A 56 0.44 17.97 -11.87
C VAL A 56 0.85 19.35 -11.34
N ASP A 57 1.86 19.39 -10.48
CA ASP A 57 2.45 20.66 -10.04
C ASP A 57 3.39 21.24 -11.12
N GLU A 58 3.92 22.44 -10.87
CA GLU A 58 4.86 23.13 -11.76
C GLU A 58 6.16 22.35 -12.01
N GLN A 59 6.49 21.40 -11.14
CA GLN A 59 7.68 20.55 -11.21
C GLN A 59 7.39 19.20 -11.88
N GLY A 60 6.20 18.99 -12.43
CA GLY A 60 5.84 17.73 -13.08
C GLY A 60 5.39 16.64 -12.11
N LYS A 61 5.14 16.95 -10.82
CA LYS A 61 4.76 15.95 -9.81
C LYS A 61 3.24 15.84 -9.71
N VAL A 62 2.75 14.61 -9.81
CA VAL A 62 1.34 14.29 -9.65
C VAL A 62 0.93 14.48 -8.18
N TYR A 63 -0.14 15.24 -7.95
CA TYR A 63 -0.70 15.44 -6.62
C TYR A 63 -2.14 14.95 -6.54
N ILE A 64 -2.58 14.62 -5.34
CA ILE A 64 -3.95 14.19 -5.06
C ILE A 64 -4.59 15.16 -4.07
N ARG A 65 -5.83 15.58 -4.35
CA ARG A 65 -6.71 16.18 -3.34
C ARG A 65 -7.65 15.11 -2.81
N TYR A 66 -7.45 14.70 -1.56
CA TYR A 66 -8.30 13.70 -0.90
C TYR A 66 -8.60 14.13 0.52
N ALA A 67 -9.85 14.54 0.77
CA ALA A 67 -10.29 14.89 2.11
C ALA A 67 -10.22 13.65 3.03
N ILE A 68 -9.74 13.84 4.27
CA ILE A 68 -9.58 12.75 5.25
C ILE A 68 -10.94 12.09 5.54
N GLU A 69 -12.02 12.88 5.58
CA GLU A 69 -13.38 12.37 5.78
C GLU A 69 -13.83 11.45 4.65
N GLN A 70 -13.55 11.83 3.40
CA GLN A 70 -13.86 11.00 2.25
C GLN A 70 -13.00 9.73 2.26
N LEU A 71 -11.72 9.83 2.61
CA LEU A 71 -10.82 8.68 2.71
C LEU A 71 -11.28 7.69 3.80
N ALA A 72 -11.74 8.20 4.94
CA ALA A 72 -12.31 7.42 6.03
C ALA A 72 -13.59 6.70 5.62
N LYS A 73 -14.49 7.41 4.91
CA LYS A 73 -15.71 6.84 4.37
C LYS A 73 -15.42 5.72 3.38
N ASP A 74 -14.54 5.97 2.41
CA ASP A 74 -14.21 5.02 1.35
C ASP A 74 -13.47 3.78 1.90
N ALA A 75 -12.63 3.95 2.93
CA ALA A 75 -11.94 2.86 3.60
C ALA A 75 -12.83 2.10 4.61
N GLY A 76 -14.00 2.64 4.96
CA GLY A 76 -14.86 2.13 6.03
C GLY A 76 -14.18 2.14 7.40
N LYS A 77 -13.34 3.15 7.69
CA LYS A 77 -12.59 3.29 8.94
C LYS A 77 -12.89 4.61 9.63
N SER A 78 -12.56 4.71 10.92
CA SER A 78 -12.66 5.98 11.64
C SER A 78 -11.64 6.99 11.10
N ILE A 79 -11.97 8.28 11.19
CA ILE A 79 -11.06 9.37 10.84
C ILE A 79 -9.74 9.27 11.64
N SER A 80 -9.80 8.87 12.91
CA SER A 80 -8.61 8.67 13.74
C SER A 80 -7.69 7.58 13.17
N THR A 81 -8.26 6.46 12.72
CA THR A 81 -7.49 5.36 12.10
C THR A 81 -6.81 5.83 10.82
N ILE A 82 -7.53 6.56 9.96
CA ILE A 82 -6.95 7.11 8.73
C ILE A 82 -5.82 8.09 9.01
N LYS A 83 -5.98 8.97 10.01
CA LYS A 83 -4.92 9.89 10.42
C LYS A 83 -3.67 9.13 10.86
N SER A 84 -3.83 8.05 11.63
CA SER A 84 -2.71 7.18 12.03
C SER A 84 -2.06 6.48 10.83
N CYS A 85 -2.85 5.92 9.91
CA CYS A 85 -2.32 5.28 8.70
C CYS A 85 -1.56 6.28 7.81
N LEU A 86 -2.10 7.48 7.62
CA LEU A 86 -1.40 8.54 6.88
C LEU A 86 -0.13 9.00 7.59
N LYS A 87 -0.06 8.92 8.92
CA LYS A 87 1.16 9.23 9.67
C LYS A 87 2.22 8.14 9.46
N GLU A 88 1.83 6.88 9.53
CA GLU A 88 2.70 5.72 9.27
C GLU A 88 3.27 5.78 7.84
N LEU A 89 2.45 6.09 6.83
CA LEU A 89 2.92 6.27 5.45
C LEU A 89 3.91 7.44 5.28
N ASP A 90 3.73 8.51 6.05
CA ASP A 90 4.61 9.69 6.04
C ASP A 90 5.96 9.35 6.70
N GLU A 91 5.93 8.58 7.81
CA GLU A 91 7.12 8.09 8.51
C GLU A 91 7.96 7.13 7.66
N GLU A 92 7.31 6.27 6.88
CA GLU A 92 7.95 5.35 5.94
C GLU A 92 8.35 6.04 4.62
N GLY A 93 8.06 7.34 4.44
CA GLY A 93 8.42 8.11 3.25
C GLY A 93 7.63 7.71 1.99
N LEU A 94 6.48 7.05 2.15
CA LEU A 94 5.62 6.62 1.06
C LEU A 94 4.67 7.71 0.56
N ILE A 95 4.45 8.74 1.39
CA ILE A 95 3.66 9.91 1.00
C ILE A 95 4.33 11.19 1.50
N VAL A 96 4.06 12.30 0.80
CA VAL A 96 4.37 13.65 1.28
C VAL A 96 3.08 14.46 1.29
N ARG A 97 2.82 15.16 2.40
CA ARG A 97 1.60 15.98 2.57
C ARG A 97 1.97 17.46 2.59
N LYS A 98 1.36 18.25 1.71
CA LYS A 98 1.51 19.71 1.66
C LYS A 98 0.19 20.39 2.04
N ARG A 99 0.24 21.26 3.05
CA ARG A 99 -0.88 22.13 3.42
C ARG A 99 -0.79 23.41 2.59
N VAL A 100 -1.86 23.70 1.85
CA VAL A 100 -1.89 24.85 0.91
C VAL A 100 -2.55 26.08 1.54
N GLY A 101 -3.47 25.90 2.48
CA GLY A 101 -4.13 27.00 3.18
C GLY A 101 -5.09 26.55 4.28
N TYR A 102 -5.85 27.51 4.78
CA TYR A 102 -7.02 27.23 5.62
C TYR A 102 -8.20 26.82 4.72
N ASN A 103 -8.91 25.74 5.11
CA ASN A 103 -10.07 25.19 4.41
C ASN A 103 -9.84 24.57 3.01
N THR A 104 -8.59 24.49 2.54
CA THR A 104 -8.24 23.73 1.33
C THR A 104 -7.87 22.29 1.67
N ALA A 105 -8.31 21.31 0.88
CA ALA A 105 -7.86 19.93 1.04
C ALA A 105 -6.33 19.83 0.92
N ASN A 106 -5.71 19.04 1.79
CA ASN A 106 -4.27 18.81 1.74
C ASN A 106 -3.89 18.16 0.41
N LEU A 107 -2.77 18.61 -0.18
CA LEU A 107 -2.15 17.94 -1.31
C LEU A 107 -1.36 16.75 -0.79
N ILE A 108 -1.58 15.60 -1.42
CA ILE A 108 -0.85 14.37 -1.12
C ILE A 108 -0.07 13.97 -2.37
N TYR A 109 1.24 13.83 -2.24
CA TYR A 109 2.11 13.24 -3.24
C TYR A 109 2.39 11.80 -2.83
N VAL A 110 2.21 10.85 -3.75
CA VAL A 110 2.44 9.43 -3.50
C VAL A 110 3.82 9.07 -4.05
N LEU A 111 4.65 8.47 -3.21
CA LEU A 111 5.99 8.03 -3.55
C LEU A 111 6.00 6.51 -3.69
N LEU A 112 6.79 6.02 -4.63
CA LEU A 112 7.04 4.59 -4.84
C LEU A 112 8.43 4.28 -4.31
N PRO A 113 8.61 3.26 -3.45
CA PRO A 113 9.93 2.79 -3.07
C PRO A 113 10.74 2.38 -4.30
N GLU A 114 12.05 2.62 -4.28
CA GLU A 114 12.95 2.22 -5.37
C GLU A 114 12.89 0.72 -5.66
N GLU A 115 12.71 -0.09 -4.62
CA GLU A 115 12.52 -1.55 -4.70
C GLU A 115 11.30 -1.95 -5.55
N CYS A 116 10.30 -1.07 -5.64
CA CYS A 116 9.10 -1.25 -6.44
C CYS A 116 9.27 -0.75 -7.88
N MET A 117 10.28 0.07 -8.14
CA MET A 117 10.52 0.77 -9.41
C MET A 117 11.49 0.00 -10.32
N ILE A 118 11.83 -1.25 -10.01
CA ILE A 118 12.70 -2.09 -10.84
C ILE A 118 12.07 -2.17 -12.24
N ALA A 119 12.66 -1.41 -13.16
CA ALA A 119 12.28 -1.35 -14.56
C ALA A 119 12.36 -2.76 -15.14
N GLU A 120 11.20 -3.28 -15.52
CA GLU A 120 10.98 -4.25 -16.60
C GLU A 120 12.15 -5.17 -16.94
N ASN A 121 12.68 -5.97 -16.00
CA ASN A 121 13.58 -7.08 -16.28
C ASN A 121 13.62 -8.05 -15.08
N LEU A 122 12.48 -8.64 -14.70
CA LEU A 122 12.52 -9.95 -14.04
C LEU A 122 12.03 -10.99 -15.04
N PRO A 123 12.83 -12.01 -15.41
CA PRO A 123 12.27 -13.16 -16.07
C PRO A 123 11.21 -13.72 -15.14
N VAL A 124 10.03 -13.99 -15.70
CA VAL A 124 8.95 -14.74 -15.05
C VAL A 124 9.53 -16.10 -14.66
N SER A 125 10.21 -16.17 -13.52
CA SER A 125 10.74 -17.41 -12.99
C SER A 125 9.53 -18.14 -12.46
N LYS A 126 8.96 -18.95 -13.35
CA LYS A 126 8.09 -20.11 -13.13
C LYS A 126 7.68 -20.23 -11.67
N LEU A 127 6.41 -19.92 -11.39
CA LEU A 127 5.72 -20.50 -10.25
C LEU A 127 5.97 -22.01 -10.34
N LYS A 128 6.89 -22.52 -9.52
CA LYS A 128 7.27 -23.92 -9.53
C LYS A 128 6.12 -24.64 -8.83
N ASN A 129 5.12 -25.02 -9.62
CA ASN A 129 4.11 -25.97 -9.19
C ASN A 129 4.88 -27.21 -8.75
N GLN A 130 5.03 -27.41 -7.44
CA GLN A 130 5.51 -28.68 -6.91
C GLN A 130 4.36 -29.68 -7.09
N THR A 131 4.20 -30.19 -8.31
CA THR A 131 3.59 -31.50 -8.53
C THR A 131 4.57 -32.54 -8.01
N THR A 132 4.58 -32.73 -6.71
CA THR A 132 5.15 -33.94 -6.11
C THR A 132 4.08 -35.01 -6.26
N GLY A 133 4.14 -35.75 -7.37
CA GLY A 133 3.40 -37.00 -7.49
C GLY A 133 3.88 -37.95 -6.40
N GLN A 134 2.99 -38.36 -5.51
CA GLN A 134 3.15 -39.58 -4.75
C GLN A 134 1.81 -40.33 -4.73
N ASN A 135 1.83 -41.47 -5.41
CA ASN A 135 0.85 -42.53 -5.33
C ASN A 135 0.64 -42.99 -3.88
N SER A 136 -0.62 -43.31 -3.56
CA SER A 136 -1.10 -44.35 -2.64
C SER A 136 -0.18 -44.84 -1.51
N GLY A 137 -0.60 -44.63 -0.25
CA GLY A 137 -0.04 -45.37 0.88
C GLY A 137 -0.65 -45.01 2.24
N LEU A 138 -1.49 -45.92 2.74
CA LEU A 138 -1.98 -46.15 4.11
C LEU A 138 -1.69 -45.12 5.22
N TRP A 139 -2.79 -44.67 5.83
CA TRP A 139 -2.90 -44.08 7.16
C TRP A 139 -2.26 -44.97 8.22
N LYS A 140 -1.28 -44.46 8.96
CA LYS A 140 -1.01 -44.90 10.33
C LYS A 140 -0.60 -43.72 11.20
N ASP A 141 -1.42 -43.49 12.22
CA ASP A 141 -1.20 -42.61 13.35
C ASP A 141 0.20 -42.74 13.92
N ARG A 142 0.92 -41.62 13.96
CA ARG A 142 2.02 -41.39 14.90
C ARG A 142 2.02 -39.92 15.33
N LYS A 143 1.63 -39.64 16.58
CA LYS A 143 2.14 -38.45 17.28
C LYS A 143 3.61 -38.71 17.61
N PRO A 144 4.51 -37.73 17.38
CA PRO A 144 5.21 -37.22 18.55
C PRO A 144 5.60 -35.72 18.53
N ALA A 145 5.72 -35.20 19.75
CA ALA A 145 6.60 -34.16 20.29
C ALA A 145 6.40 -32.66 19.98
N THR A 146 6.12 -31.94 21.07
CA THR A 146 6.20 -30.49 21.27
C THR A 146 7.66 -30.02 21.17
N ASN A 147 7.99 -29.21 20.16
CA ASN A 147 9.28 -28.53 20.10
C ASN A 147 9.06 -27.02 20.17
N ASN A 148 9.32 -26.48 21.36
CA ASN A 148 9.58 -25.07 21.59
C ASN A 148 10.83 -24.66 20.79
N TYR A 149 10.73 -23.61 19.97
CA TYR A 149 11.91 -22.82 19.63
C TYR A 149 11.58 -21.35 19.37
N SER A 150 12.55 -20.55 19.75
CA SER A 150 12.55 -19.17 20.22
C SER A 150 12.43 -18.09 19.14
N ASN A 151 11.70 -17.03 19.49
CA ASN A 151 11.85 -15.70 18.89
C ASN A 151 13.32 -15.25 18.91
N THR A 152 13.88 -14.96 17.74
CA THR A 152 15.10 -14.16 17.63
C THR A 152 14.75 -12.85 16.95
N PHE A 153 14.54 -11.82 17.78
CA PHE A 153 14.51 -10.42 17.37
C PHE A 153 15.89 -10.03 16.85
N ASN A 154 16.04 -9.83 15.54
CA ASN A 154 17.17 -9.08 15.02
C ASN A 154 16.80 -7.60 14.98
N LYS A 155 17.14 -6.92 16.07
CA LYS A 155 17.16 -5.48 16.22
C LYS A 155 18.44 -4.95 15.56
N THR A 156 18.36 -4.47 14.32
CA THR A 156 19.42 -3.65 13.73
C THR A 156 19.08 -2.17 13.95
N ASN A 157 19.76 -1.60 14.95
CA ASN A 157 19.77 -0.16 15.21
C ASN A 157 20.54 0.55 14.09
N ASN A 158 19.86 1.30 13.23
CA ASN A 158 20.50 2.37 12.48
C ASN A 158 19.86 3.70 12.90
N ARG A 159 20.41 4.28 13.97
CA ARG A 159 20.31 5.71 14.24
C ARG A 159 21.24 6.43 13.29
N THR A 160 20.69 6.99 12.23
CA THR A 160 21.30 8.12 11.50
C THR A 160 20.16 9.02 11.07
N GLY A 161 19.99 10.11 11.81
CA GLY A 161 18.97 11.10 11.54
C GLY A 161 19.27 11.82 10.23
N ASN A 162 18.52 11.49 9.18
CA ASN A 162 18.38 12.36 8.03
C ASN A 162 17.10 13.18 8.21
N ARG A 163 17.25 14.28 8.97
CA ARG A 163 16.39 15.46 8.84
C ARG A 163 16.56 15.96 7.41
N ILE A 164 15.62 15.63 6.53
CA ILE A 164 15.47 16.35 5.27
C ILE A 164 15.09 17.79 5.66
N LYS A 165 16.08 18.69 5.62
CA LYS A 165 15.90 20.11 5.89
C LYS A 165 15.35 20.80 4.63
N ASN A 166 14.11 21.24 4.75
CA ASN A 166 13.56 22.57 4.43
C ASN A 166 13.82 23.16 3.04
N TYR A 167 12.74 23.29 2.26
CA TYR A 167 12.67 24.24 1.15
C TYR A 167 12.33 25.64 1.69
N THR A 168 12.99 26.67 1.16
CA THR A 168 12.81 28.08 1.52
C THR A 168 11.59 28.67 0.83
N TYR A 169 10.74 29.32 1.62
CA TYR A 169 9.57 30.10 1.19
C TYR A 169 10.03 31.40 0.54
N VAL A 170 9.48 31.73 -0.63
CA VAL A 170 9.48 33.09 -1.18
C VAL A 170 8.04 33.56 -1.11
N GLU A 171 7.80 34.63 -0.36
CA GLU A 171 6.49 35.24 -0.14
C GLU A 171 6.03 35.90 -1.45
N GLY A 172 4.96 35.39 -2.10
CA GLY A 172 4.39 36.07 -3.27
C GLY A 172 3.47 35.30 -4.22
N GLU A 173 3.47 33.96 -4.26
CA GLU A 173 2.71 33.25 -5.31
C GLU A 173 1.44 32.62 -4.76
N SER A 174 0.36 33.41 -4.81
CA SER A 174 -1.01 32.98 -4.67
C SER A 174 -1.59 32.63 -6.03
N PHE A 175 -1.96 31.38 -6.29
CA PHE A 175 -3.08 30.99 -7.17
C PHE A 175 -3.61 29.60 -6.78
#